data_AF-A0AAU8U1Z9-F1
#
_entry.id   AF-A0AAU8U1Z9-F1
#
_cell.length_a   1.000
_cell.length_b   1.000
_cell.length_c   1.000
_cell.angle_alpha   90.00
_cell.angle_beta   90.00
_cell.angle_gamma   90.00
#
_symmetry.space_group_name_H-M   'P 1'
#
loop_
_entity.id
_entity.type
_entity.pdbx_description
1 polymer ?
#
loop_
_entity_poly.entity_id
_entity_poly.type
_entity_poly.pdbx_seq_one_letter_code
_entity_poly.pdbx_strand_id
1 'polypeptide(L)'
;MESKNEISDEFNLLKESKRSLFGVYIKIVFIPVLVFLIFLSGYLNYISLKVESHSIIMLGFLLFIALIFARHNAEYGCCLFESRSAIFKDELKKYIMSHLMVVGNRKKSNAPFESFSDNFTNNLRNENYASVAAGVFPMLGILGTFISIAISMPHFSSTNINSLEAEIAQLLGGVGTAFYVSIYGIFLALWWIYFEKKGLSRFESIIYRYKSVTKNFFWEKDEISQSLMSEILNQNEKVANSFETVFNTEFTKNLRTAMKENFHTFEEMLELQKNSLKTTSSNLNETISLFTNIGEISKNINKDFEKMLNSFSKLVDDTNEIYVNLSIQFEKLLSLNDKRDTNLQDLANKIIYSLKEFKTSLESFNKKILNEQNETQNMFKQSVIKSVDEIKKVVDSLKKEKNTNTNIIEELKISLDNVEKKDSKK
;
A
#
# COMPACT_ATOMS: atom_id res chain seq x y z
N MET A 1 50.04 9.89 -17.31
CA MET A 1 51.17 10.66 -17.87
C MET A 1 52.30 9.72 -18.26
N GLU A 2 52.60 8.69 -17.45
CA GLU A 2 53.55 7.60 -17.76
C GLU A 2 53.30 6.87 -19.08
N SER A 3 52.07 6.41 -19.36
CA SER A 3 51.79 5.69 -20.62
C SER A 3 52.06 6.53 -21.89
N LYS A 4 51.98 7.86 -21.79
CA LYS A 4 52.21 8.77 -22.93
C LYS A 4 53.71 8.94 -23.22
N ASN A 5 54.55 8.78 -22.20
CA ASN A 5 56.01 8.84 -22.28
C ASN A 5 56.59 7.48 -22.73
N GLU A 6 56.09 6.35 -22.20
CA GLU A 6 56.48 5.01 -22.66
C GLU A 6 56.21 4.79 -24.15
N ILE A 7 55.02 5.17 -24.64
CA ILE A 7 54.68 5.15 -26.07
C ILE A 7 55.65 6.06 -26.86
N SER A 8 56.09 7.18 -26.30
CA SER A 8 56.96 8.10 -27.03
C SER A 8 58.38 7.54 -27.21
N ASP A 9 58.90 6.87 -26.18
CA ASP A 9 60.28 6.35 -26.17
C ASP A 9 60.43 5.09 -27.03
N GLU A 10 59.43 4.19 -27.04
CA GLU A 10 59.44 3.00 -27.90
C GLU A 10 59.32 3.34 -29.39
N PHE A 11 58.59 4.41 -29.73
CA PHE A 11 58.45 4.89 -31.10
C PHE A 11 59.71 5.63 -31.62
N ASN A 12 60.53 6.19 -30.73
CA ASN A 12 61.79 6.85 -31.07
C ASN A 12 62.89 5.86 -31.49
N LEU A 13 62.78 4.58 -31.10
CA LEU A 13 63.70 3.50 -31.52
C LEU A 13 63.56 3.12 -33.01
N LEU A 14 62.46 3.51 -33.66
CA LEU A 14 62.23 3.24 -35.07
C LEU A 14 62.95 4.28 -35.93
N LYS A 15 64.19 3.93 -36.28
CA LYS A 15 65.14 4.72 -37.07
C LYS A 15 64.52 5.21 -38.39
N GLU A 16 64.55 6.52 -38.60
CA GLU A 16 64.16 7.15 -39.86
C GLU A 16 65.17 6.79 -40.95
N SER A 17 64.69 6.19 -42.04
CA SER A 17 65.51 5.93 -43.23
C SER A 17 65.64 7.24 -44.03
N LYS A 18 66.86 7.78 -44.10
CA LYS A 18 67.18 8.99 -44.88
C LYS A 18 67.44 8.67 -46.35
N ARG A 19 66.56 7.91 -47.00
CA ARG A 19 66.66 7.67 -48.44
C ARG A 19 66.01 8.81 -49.21
N SER A 20 66.71 9.32 -50.21
CA SER A 20 66.14 10.34 -51.10
C SER A 20 65.16 9.69 -52.07
N LEU A 21 63.93 10.20 -52.10
CA LEU A 21 62.87 9.74 -53.00
C LEU A 21 63.32 9.75 -54.47
N PHE A 22 64.02 10.82 -54.84
CA PHE A 22 64.59 11.02 -56.17
C PHE A 22 65.69 10.00 -56.50
N GLY A 23 66.52 9.61 -55.53
CA GLY A 23 67.57 8.62 -55.74
C GLY A 23 67.01 7.21 -55.99
N VAL A 24 65.89 6.87 -55.35
CA VAL A 24 65.19 5.59 -55.60
C VAL A 24 64.54 5.58 -56.99
N TYR A 25 63.91 6.68 -57.40
CA TYR A 25 63.34 6.81 -58.73
C TYR A 25 64.40 6.66 -59.84
N ILE A 26 65.52 7.39 -59.73
CA ILE A 26 66.64 7.26 -60.67
C ILE A 26 67.13 5.83 -60.72
N LYS A 27 67.27 5.14 -59.58
CA LYS A 27 67.75 3.76 -59.55
C LYS A 27 66.85 2.78 -60.30
N ILE A 28 65.53 2.97 -60.24
CA ILE A 28 64.56 2.13 -60.97
C ILE A 28 64.67 2.37 -62.48
N VAL A 29 64.82 3.63 -62.88
CA VAL A 29 64.77 4.06 -64.29
C VAL A 29 66.12 3.94 -65.02
N PHE A 30 67.24 4.00 -64.29
CA PHE A 30 68.58 4.09 -64.86
C PHE A 30 68.91 2.97 -65.85
N ILE A 31 68.64 1.72 -65.47
CA ILE A 31 68.98 0.55 -66.30
C ILE A 31 68.08 0.45 -67.55
N PRO A 32 66.75 0.60 -67.46
CA PRO A 32 65.90 0.73 -68.65
C PRO A 32 66.34 1.82 -69.63
N VAL A 33 66.68 3.01 -69.13
CA VAL A 33 67.18 4.12 -69.96
C VAL A 33 68.52 3.78 -70.61
N LEU A 34 69.43 3.14 -69.87
CA LEU A 34 70.72 2.72 -70.42
C LEU A 34 70.55 1.69 -71.54
N VAL A 35 69.67 0.70 -71.36
CA VAL A 35 69.36 -0.27 -72.41
C VAL A 35 68.74 0.41 -73.64
N PHE A 36 67.84 1.38 -73.44
CA PHE A 36 67.31 2.18 -74.55
C PHE A 36 68.40 2.96 -75.30
N LEU A 37 69.36 3.56 -74.59
CA LEU A 37 70.49 4.28 -75.21
C LEU A 37 71.40 3.36 -76.03
N ILE A 38 71.54 2.08 -75.66
CA ILE A 38 72.26 1.08 -76.46
C ILE A 38 71.55 0.86 -77.80
N PHE A 39 70.22 0.71 -77.80
CA PHE A 39 69.45 0.57 -79.04
C PHE A 39 69.48 1.85 -79.89
N LEU A 40 69.44 3.03 -79.26
CA LEU A 40 69.59 4.32 -79.95
C LEU A 40 70.97 4.48 -80.60
N SER A 41 72.02 3.97 -79.94
CA SER A 41 73.38 3.96 -80.49
C SER A 41 73.52 3.00 -81.67
N GLY A 42 72.75 1.90 -81.68
CA GLY A 42 72.62 1.01 -82.84
C GLY A 42 71.96 1.69 -84.04
N TYR A 43 70.91 2.49 -83.83
CA TYR A 43 70.30 3.31 -84.90
C TYR A 43 71.29 4.32 -85.51
N LEU A 44 72.16 4.92 -84.70
CA LEU A 44 73.18 5.87 -85.14
C LEU A 44 74.44 5.22 -85.74
N ASN A 45 74.45 3.89 -85.96
CA ASN A 45 75.57 3.09 -86.48
C ASN A 45 76.87 3.15 -85.64
N TYR A 46 76.80 3.51 -84.35
CA TYR A 46 77.96 3.39 -83.45
C TYR A 46 78.26 1.94 -83.05
N ILE A 47 77.27 1.06 -83.17
CA ILE A 47 77.33 -0.37 -82.82
C ILE A 47 76.87 -1.17 -84.04
N SER A 48 77.39 -2.39 -84.26
CA SER A 48 77.03 -3.28 -85.39
C SER A 48 75.56 -3.77 -85.41
N LEU A 49 74.69 -3.18 -84.59
CA LEU A 49 73.31 -3.59 -84.41
C LEU A 49 72.42 -2.65 -85.23
N LYS A 50 71.98 -3.09 -86.41
CA LYS A 50 71.06 -2.33 -87.25
C LYS A 50 69.70 -2.26 -86.57
N VAL A 51 69.19 -1.05 -86.34
CA VAL A 51 67.86 -0.78 -85.78
C VAL A 51 67.11 0.15 -86.72
N GLU A 52 65.88 -0.18 -87.07
CA GLU A 52 65.02 0.67 -87.91
C GLU A 52 64.38 1.82 -87.10
N SER A 53 64.03 2.92 -87.79
CA SER A 53 63.43 4.10 -87.18
C SER A 53 62.09 3.82 -86.50
N HIS A 54 61.28 2.92 -87.05
CA HIS A 54 60.00 2.54 -86.45
C HIS A 54 60.19 1.77 -85.14
N SER A 55 61.20 0.90 -85.07
CA SER A 55 61.52 0.15 -83.86
C SER A 55 61.99 1.08 -82.73
N ILE A 56 62.84 2.07 -83.00
CA ILE A 56 63.31 2.99 -81.95
C ILE A 56 62.17 3.86 -81.38
N ILE A 57 61.20 4.26 -82.22
CA ILE A 57 60.00 4.98 -81.78
C ILE A 57 59.18 4.10 -80.84
N MET A 58 58.99 2.82 -81.17
CA MET A 58 58.26 1.87 -80.33
C MET A 58 58.98 1.58 -79.00
N LEU A 59 60.30 1.44 -79.02
CA LEU A 59 61.11 1.32 -77.78
C LEU A 59 60.98 2.59 -76.93
N GLY A 60 60.96 3.77 -77.55
CA GLY A 60 60.78 5.05 -76.86
C GLY A 60 59.40 5.16 -76.20
N PHE A 61 58.35 4.72 -76.88
CA PHE A 61 57.00 4.65 -76.33
C PHE A 61 56.89 3.68 -75.14
N LEU A 62 57.51 2.49 -75.25
CA LEU A 62 57.62 1.54 -74.14
C LEU A 62 58.36 2.13 -72.93
N LEU A 63 59.47 2.84 -73.16
CA LEU A 63 60.21 3.52 -72.10
C LEU A 63 59.37 4.63 -71.46
N PHE A 64 58.66 5.43 -72.25
CA PHE A 64 57.79 6.49 -71.74
C PHE A 64 56.71 5.94 -70.80
N ILE A 65 56.06 4.84 -71.19
CA ILE A 65 55.10 4.14 -70.33
C ILE A 65 55.81 3.64 -69.07
N ALA A 66 56.99 3.01 -69.19
CA ALA A 66 57.75 2.54 -68.05
C ALA A 66 58.11 3.66 -67.04
N LEU A 67 58.41 4.88 -67.51
CA LEU A 67 58.67 6.04 -66.67
C LEU A 67 57.45 6.48 -65.85
N ILE A 68 56.26 6.41 -66.44
CA ILE A 68 54.99 6.70 -65.74
C ILE A 68 54.77 5.65 -64.65
N PHE A 69 54.91 4.37 -64.99
CA PHE A 69 54.74 3.28 -64.03
C PHE A 69 55.80 3.30 -62.92
N ALA A 70 57.04 3.73 -63.19
CA ALA A 70 58.12 3.80 -62.20
C ALA A 70 57.76 4.58 -60.93
N ARG A 71 56.85 5.57 -61.02
CA ARG A 71 56.34 6.32 -59.85
C ARG A 71 55.44 5.49 -58.93
N HIS A 72 54.82 4.43 -59.45
CA HIS A 72 53.89 3.56 -58.73
C HIS A 72 54.55 2.26 -58.21
N ASN A 73 55.85 2.09 -58.44
CA ASN A 73 56.60 0.90 -58.02
C ASN A 73 56.68 0.79 -56.49
N ALA A 74 56.64 -0.44 -55.96
CA ALA A 74 56.70 -0.69 -54.52
C ALA A 74 57.98 -0.17 -53.83
N GLU A 75 59.15 -0.18 -54.47
CA GLU A 75 60.37 0.37 -53.83
C GLU A 75 60.25 1.90 -53.66
N TYR A 76 59.58 2.59 -54.59
CA TYR A 76 59.28 4.02 -54.46
C TYR A 76 58.22 4.27 -53.38
N GLY A 77 57.15 3.48 -53.35
CA GLY A 77 56.11 3.53 -52.30
C GLY A 77 56.68 3.27 -50.90
N CYS A 78 57.60 2.34 -50.77
CA CYS A 78 58.31 2.04 -49.52
C CYS A 78 59.17 3.24 -49.07
N CYS A 79 59.90 3.88 -49.98
CA CYS A 79 60.64 5.11 -49.67
C CYS A 79 59.71 6.27 -49.27
N LEU A 80 58.53 6.37 -49.89
CA LEU A 80 57.50 7.35 -49.53
C LEU A 80 56.96 7.08 -48.11
N PHE A 81 56.69 5.82 -47.78
CA PHE A 81 56.33 5.41 -46.42
C PHE A 81 57.41 5.78 -45.41
N GLU A 82 58.67 5.45 -45.68
CA GLU A 82 59.82 5.80 -44.83
C GLU A 82 59.91 7.31 -44.60
N SER A 83 59.69 8.13 -45.63
CA SER A 83 59.69 9.60 -45.51
C SER A 83 58.51 10.14 -44.69
N ARG A 84 57.38 9.43 -44.69
CA ARG A 84 56.16 9.77 -43.91
C ARG A 84 56.09 9.02 -42.58
N SER A 85 57.17 8.39 -42.15
CA SER A 85 57.22 7.61 -40.92
C SER A 85 56.79 8.41 -39.70
N ALA A 86 57.16 9.69 -39.59
CA ALA A 86 56.72 10.56 -38.49
C ALA A 86 55.18 10.72 -38.43
N ILE A 87 54.53 10.90 -39.59
CA ILE A 87 53.08 11.01 -39.70
C ILE A 87 52.42 9.69 -39.34
N PHE A 88 52.96 8.57 -39.85
CA PHE A 88 52.49 7.23 -39.50
C PHE A 88 52.50 7.00 -37.98
N LYS A 89 53.58 7.41 -37.30
CA LYS A 89 53.70 7.29 -35.83
C LYS A 89 52.65 8.13 -35.11
N ASP A 90 52.42 9.38 -35.53
CA ASP A 90 51.42 10.27 -34.91
C ASP A 90 49.99 9.76 -35.12
N GLU A 91 49.65 9.33 -36.34
CA GLU A 91 48.34 8.75 -36.65
C GLU A 91 48.12 7.41 -35.93
N LEU A 92 49.14 6.55 -35.86
CA LEU A 92 49.08 5.30 -35.10
C LEU A 92 48.82 5.57 -33.61
N LYS A 93 49.48 6.58 -33.03
CA LYS A 93 49.23 6.99 -31.65
C LYS A 93 47.80 7.48 -31.45
N LYS A 94 47.28 8.32 -32.35
CA LYS A 94 45.88 8.78 -32.31
C LYS A 94 44.90 7.62 -32.43
N TYR A 95 45.18 6.67 -33.32
CA TYR A 95 44.36 5.48 -33.54
C TYR A 95 44.29 4.57 -32.31
N ILE A 96 45.43 4.32 -31.66
CA ILE A 96 45.49 3.57 -30.40
C ILE A 96 44.67 4.30 -29.33
N MET A 97 44.86 5.61 -29.19
CA MET A 97 44.17 6.42 -28.19
C MET A 97 42.66 6.47 -28.38
N SER A 98 42.16 6.52 -29.61
CA SER A 98 40.72 6.58 -29.89
C SER A 98 40.00 5.24 -29.68
N HIS A 99 40.72 4.12 -29.70
CA HIS A 99 40.17 2.78 -29.55
C HIS A 99 40.58 2.07 -28.25
N LEU A 100 41.01 2.83 -27.23
CA LEU A 100 41.38 2.27 -25.94
C LEU A 100 40.18 1.61 -25.25
N MET A 101 40.34 0.35 -24.90
CA MET A 101 39.42 -0.40 -24.05
C MET A 101 40.13 -0.76 -22.74
N VAL A 102 39.45 -0.51 -21.62
CA VAL A 102 39.91 -0.85 -20.28
C VAL A 102 39.30 -2.19 -19.89
N VAL A 103 40.14 -3.20 -19.62
CA VAL A 103 39.70 -4.50 -19.10
C VAL A 103 40.54 -4.79 -17.86
N GLY A 104 39.90 -4.80 -16.68
CA GLY A 104 40.57 -4.83 -15.39
C GLY A 104 41.54 -3.65 -15.23
N ASN A 105 42.81 -3.94 -14.96
CA ASN A 105 43.88 -2.92 -14.80
C ASN A 105 44.64 -2.59 -16.11
N ARG A 106 44.33 -3.25 -17.23
CA ARG A 106 45.05 -3.06 -18.50
C ARG A 106 44.25 -2.16 -19.45
N LYS A 107 44.96 -1.23 -20.11
CA LYS A 107 44.41 -0.36 -21.14
C LYS A 107 45.15 -0.62 -22.45
N LYS A 108 44.46 -1.20 -23.42
CA LYS A 108 45.01 -1.46 -24.76
C LYS A 108 43.96 -1.15 -25.82
N SER A 109 44.39 -0.95 -27.07
CA SER A 109 43.51 -0.73 -28.22
C SER A 109 42.75 -2.01 -28.57
N ASN A 110 41.44 -1.90 -28.71
CA ASN A 110 40.57 -2.99 -29.19
C ASN A 110 40.65 -3.16 -30.73
N ALA A 111 41.00 -2.10 -31.45
CA ALA A 111 41.09 -2.14 -32.90
C ALA A 111 42.45 -2.70 -33.34
N PRO A 112 42.51 -3.63 -34.30
CA PRO A 112 43.74 -4.32 -34.68
C PRO A 112 44.70 -3.40 -35.46
N PHE A 113 46.00 -3.63 -35.29
CA PHE A 113 47.04 -2.87 -35.99
C PHE A 113 46.91 -2.98 -37.52
N GLU A 114 46.56 -4.16 -38.04
CA GLU A 114 46.40 -4.43 -39.47
C GLU A 114 45.36 -3.49 -40.11
N SER A 115 44.23 -3.25 -39.43
CA SER A 115 43.18 -2.37 -39.95
C SER A 115 43.66 -0.93 -40.12
N PHE A 116 44.49 -0.45 -39.20
CA PHE A 116 45.12 0.86 -39.34
C PHE A 116 46.16 0.86 -40.45
N SER A 117 47.06 -0.14 -40.45
CA SER A 117 48.12 -0.27 -41.44
C SER A 117 47.53 -0.26 -42.85
N ASP A 118 46.59 -1.14 -43.15
CA ASP A 118 45.99 -1.27 -44.49
C ASP A 118 45.36 0.05 -44.97
N ASN A 119 44.65 0.77 -44.09
CA ASN A 119 44.04 2.04 -44.43
C ASN A 119 45.08 3.13 -44.73
N PHE A 120 46.15 3.19 -43.93
CA PHE A 120 47.25 4.13 -44.16
C PHE A 120 48.00 3.81 -45.47
N THR A 121 48.22 2.53 -45.74
CA THR A 121 49.05 2.07 -46.86
C THR A 121 48.33 2.14 -48.20
N ASN A 122 47.01 1.94 -48.22
CA ASN A 122 46.17 2.13 -49.41
C ASN A 122 46.27 3.55 -49.98
N ASN A 123 46.49 4.55 -49.13
CA ASN A 123 46.66 5.95 -49.56
C ASN A 123 48.06 6.28 -50.11
N LEU A 124 49.03 5.37 -49.98
CA LEU A 124 50.41 5.60 -50.42
C LEU A 124 50.69 5.04 -51.82
N ARG A 125 50.00 3.98 -52.22
CA ARG A 125 50.26 3.28 -53.48
C ARG A 125 48.97 2.70 -54.05
N ASN A 126 48.77 2.90 -55.35
CA ASN A 126 47.71 2.22 -56.08
C ASN A 126 48.20 0.84 -56.54
N GLU A 127 47.83 -0.20 -55.79
CA GLU A 127 48.24 -1.59 -56.05
C GLU A 127 47.72 -2.11 -57.40
N ASN A 128 46.53 -1.66 -57.82
CA ASN A 128 45.93 -2.05 -59.10
C ASN A 128 46.76 -1.56 -60.28
N TYR A 129 47.34 -0.36 -60.19
CA TYR A 129 48.21 0.15 -61.24
C TYR A 129 49.55 -0.61 -61.28
N ALA A 130 50.12 -0.89 -60.10
CA ALA A 130 51.41 -1.57 -60.01
C ALA A 130 51.35 -3.05 -60.45
N SER A 131 50.24 -3.74 -60.17
CA SER A 131 50.06 -5.16 -60.51
C SER A 131 49.90 -5.37 -62.03
N VAL A 132 49.25 -4.45 -62.73
CA VAL A 132 48.99 -4.52 -64.17
C VAL A 132 50.27 -4.32 -65.00
N ALA A 133 51.21 -3.52 -64.51
CA ALA A 133 52.44 -3.17 -65.23
C ALA A 133 53.27 -4.39 -65.68
N ALA A 134 53.37 -5.41 -64.82
CA ALA A 134 54.12 -6.64 -65.10
C ALA A 134 53.55 -7.41 -66.32
N GLY A 135 52.23 -7.34 -66.54
CA GLY A 135 51.58 -7.95 -67.70
C GLY A 135 51.55 -7.06 -68.93
N VAL A 136 51.49 -5.73 -68.75
CA VAL A 136 51.37 -4.78 -69.86
C VAL A 136 52.68 -4.61 -70.64
N PHE A 137 53.85 -4.61 -70.00
CA PHE A 137 55.11 -4.41 -70.74
C PHE A 137 55.40 -5.48 -71.81
N PRO A 138 55.24 -6.79 -71.55
CA PRO A 138 55.41 -7.81 -72.59
C PRO A 138 54.33 -7.71 -73.67
N MET A 139 53.07 -7.42 -73.30
CA MET A 139 51.98 -7.26 -74.27
C MET A 139 52.23 -6.07 -75.21
N LEU A 140 52.68 -4.93 -74.69
CA LEU A 140 53.09 -3.79 -75.50
C LEU A 140 54.33 -4.10 -76.36
N GLY A 141 55.25 -4.92 -75.88
CA GLY A 141 56.39 -5.41 -76.67
C GLY A 141 55.96 -6.27 -77.86
N ILE A 142 55.02 -7.20 -77.64
CA ILE A 142 54.43 -8.04 -78.70
C ILE A 142 53.66 -7.17 -79.69
N LEU A 143 52.81 -6.25 -79.20
CA LEU A 143 52.07 -5.31 -80.05
C LEU A 143 53.01 -4.46 -80.90
N GLY A 144 54.06 -3.90 -80.30
CA GLY A 144 55.06 -3.10 -80.99
C GLY A 144 55.84 -3.89 -82.03
N THR A 145 56.04 -5.19 -81.81
CA THR A 145 56.64 -6.11 -82.80
C THR A 145 55.72 -6.26 -84.01
N PHE A 146 54.42 -6.52 -83.80
CA PHE A 146 53.46 -6.62 -84.91
C PHE A 146 53.35 -5.31 -85.70
N ILE A 147 53.32 -4.17 -85.02
CA ILE A 147 53.27 -2.86 -85.71
C ILE A 147 54.56 -2.61 -86.49
N SER A 148 55.72 -2.96 -85.93
CA SER A 148 57.01 -2.81 -86.63
C SER A 148 57.06 -3.68 -87.89
N ILE A 149 56.65 -4.96 -87.80
CA ILE A 149 56.58 -5.85 -88.96
C ILE A 149 55.59 -5.33 -90.01
N ALA A 150 54.43 -4.83 -89.59
CA ALA A 150 53.43 -4.30 -90.50
C ALA A 150 53.93 -3.08 -91.28
N ILE A 151 54.76 -2.23 -90.67
CA ILE A 151 55.35 -1.06 -91.32
C ILE A 151 56.54 -1.47 -92.22
N SER A 152 57.34 -2.45 -91.80
CA SER A 152 58.50 -2.91 -92.57
C SER A 152 58.13 -3.86 -93.72
N MET A 153 56.86 -4.21 -93.91
CA MET A 153 56.39 -5.06 -95.01
C MET A 153 56.42 -4.29 -96.34
N PRO A 154 57.32 -4.63 -97.28
CA PRO A 154 57.39 -3.95 -98.57
C PRO A 154 56.23 -4.38 -99.48
N HIS A 155 55.85 -3.51 -100.42
CA HIS A 155 54.93 -3.88 -101.49
C HIS A 155 55.66 -4.73 -102.53
N PHE A 156 55.38 -6.03 -102.56
CA PHE A 156 55.92 -6.95 -103.58
C PHE A 156 55.32 -6.63 -104.95
N SER A 157 56.00 -5.80 -105.73
CA SER A 157 55.57 -5.39 -107.07
C SER A 157 56.66 -5.54 -108.13
N SER A 158 57.83 -6.09 -107.78
CA SER A 158 58.98 -6.16 -108.69
C SER A 158 58.93 -7.37 -109.63
N THR A 159 59.21 -7.12 -110.91
CA THR A 159 59.29 -8.15 -111.96
C THR A 159 60.72 -8.72 -112.11
N ASN A 160 61.71 -8.10 -111.46
CA ASN A 160 63.13 -8.45 -111.55
C ASN A 160 63.62 -9.19 -110.29
N ILE A 161 64.39 -10.28 -110.46
CA ILE A 161 64.89 -11.12 -109.36
C ILE A 161 65.76 -10.33 -108.36
N ASN A 162 66.61 -9.41 -108.83
CA ASN A 162 67.47 -8.60 -107.95
C ASN A 162 66.67 -7.62 -107.07
N SER A 163 65.55 -7.11 -107.57
CA SER A 163 64.65 -6.23 -106.81
C SER A 163 63.87 -7.02 -105.77
N LEU A 164 63.46 -8.24 -106.11
CA LEU A 164 62.81 -9.16 -105.17
C LEU A 164 63.75 -9.57 -104.03
N GLU A 165 65.04 -9.84 -104.32
CA GLU A 165 66.04 -10.15 -103.29
C GLU A 165 66.24 -8.97 -102.31
N ALA A 166 66.27 -7.74 -102.82
CA ALA A 166 66.37 -6.54 -101.98
C ALA A 166 65.12 -6.33 -101.12
N GLU A 167 63.91 -6.55 -101.66
CA GLU A 167 62.65 -6.49 -100.92
C GLU A 167 62.59 -7.55 -99.80
N ILE A 168 63.03 -8.78 -100.08
CA ILE A 168 63.11 -9.85 -99.07
C ILE A 168 64.15 -9.52 -98.00
N ALA A 169 65.33 -9.01 -98.38
CA ALA A 169 66.36 -8.62 -97.44
C ALA A 169 65.91 -7.47 -96.53
N GLN A 170 65.14 -6.51 -97.06
CA GLN A 170 64.52 -5.43 -96.29
C GLN A 170 63.48 -5.96 -95.31
N LEU A 171 62.58 -6.87 -95.75
CA LEU A 171 61.62 -7.51 -94.85
C LEU A 171 62.32 -8.28 -93.73
N LEU A 172 63.35 -9.06 -94.05
CA LEU A 172 64.09 -9.85 -93.06
C LEU A 172 64.81 -8.95 -92.04
N GLY A 173 65.35 -7.80 -92.51
CA GLY A 173 65.93 -6.76 -91.67
C GLY A 173 64.91 -6.15 -90.70
N GLY A 174 63.74 -5.74 -91.20
CA GLY A 174 62.69 -5.15 -90.39
C GLY A 174 62.05 -6.11 -89.39
N VAL A 175 61.94 -7.41 -89.75
CA VAL A 175 61.55 -8.46 -88.82
C VAL A 175 62.58 -8.60 -87.69
N GLY A 176 63.87 -8.58 -88.01
CA GLY A 176 64.95 -8.63 -87.02
C GLY A 176 64.89 -7.47 -86.02
N THR A 177 64.61 -6.25 -86.49
CA THR A 177 64.52 -5.06 -85.62
C THR A 177 63.24 -5.02 -84.80
N ALA A 178 62.14 -5.58 -85.32
CA ALA A 178 60.89 -5.72 -84.61
C ALA A 178 61.03 -6.60 -83.35
N PHE A 179 61.82 -7.68 -83.40
CA PHE A 179 62.05 -8.55 -82.24
C PHE A 179 62.72 -7.82 -81.07
N TYR A 180 63.54 -6.79 -81.32
CA TYR A 180 64.13 -5.99 -80.25
C TYR A 180 63.08 -5.27 -79.40
N VAL A 181 61.93 -4.90 -79.99
CA VAL A 181 60.81 -4.28 -79.27
C VAL A 181 60.22 -5.25 -78.24
N SER A 182 60.02 -6.51 -78.62
CA SER A 182 59.53 -7.57 -77.71
C SER A 182 60.54 -7.91 -76.61
N ILE A 183 61.82 -8.08 -76.98
CA ILE A 183 62.90 -8.35 -76.02
C ILE A 183 62.96 -7.24 -74.96
N TYR A 184 62.83 -5.98 -75.40
CA TYR A 184 62.82 -4.84 -74.49
C TYR A 184 61.57 -4.81 -73.60
N GLY A 185 60.39 -5.14 -74.13
CA GLY A 185 59.15 -5.26 -73.33
C GLY A 185 59.23 -6.35 -72.25
N ILE A 186 59.79 -7.52 -72.58
CA ILE A 186 60.02 -8.61 -71.62
C ILE A 186 61.04 -8.18 -70.56
N PHE A 187 62.14 -7.54 -70.98
CA PHE A 187 63.16 -7.02 -70.07
C PHE A 187 62.57 -6.02 -69.08
N LEU A 188 61.76 -5.06 -69.54
CA LEU A 188 61.07 -4.10 -68.69
C LEU A 188 60.16 -4.79 -67.65
N ALA A 189 59.46 -5.85 -68.04
CA ALA A 189 58.61 -6.62 -67.13
C ALA A 189 59.41 -7.32 -66.03
N LEU A 190 60.50 -8.00 -66.39
CA LEU A 190 61.39 -8.65 -65.41
C LEU A 190 62.02 -7.63 -64.46
N TRP A 191 62.47 -6.50 -65.02
CA TRP A 191 63.02 -5.40 -64.26
C TRP A 191 62.01 -4.82 -63.27
N TRP A 192 60.78 -4.60 -63.75
CA TRP A 192 59.65 -4.16 -62.93
C TRP A 192 59.37 -5.12 -61.77
N ILE A 193 59.21 -6.42 -62.07
CA ILE A 193 58.91 -7.45 -61.06
C ILE A 193 60.00 -7.51 -59.99
N TYR A 194 61.27 -7.36 -60.36
CA TYR A 194 62.38 -7.35 -59.40
C TYR A 194 62.24 -6.22 -58.38
N PHE A 195 62.01 -4.98 -58.82
CA PHE A 195 61.85 -3.84 -57.90
C PHE A 195 60.53 -3.91 -57.12
N GLU A 196 59.47 -4.42 -57.75
CA GLU A 196 58.18 -4.58 -57.10
C GLU A 196 58.27 -5.57 -55.93
N LYS A 197 58.81 -6.78 -56.16
CA LYS A 197 58.98 -7.79 -55.09
C LYS A 197 59.93 -7.32 -53.99
N LYS A 198 61.02 -6.64 -54.38
CA LYS A 198 61.99 -6.10 -53.42
C LYS A 198 61.37 -5.02 -52.54
N GLY A 199 60.60 -4.11 -53.13
CA GLY A 199 59.91 -3.04 -52.43
C GLY A 199 58.87 -3.58 -51.46
N LEU A 200 58.03 -4.52 -51.90
CA LEU A 200 57.01 -5.18 -51.07
C LEU A 200 57.64 -5.91 -49.88
N SER A 201 58.68 -6.72 -50.09
CA SER A 201 59.35 -7.44 -49.01
C SER A 201 59.94 -6.51 -47.95
N ARG A 202 60.52 -5.38 -48.36
CA ARG A 202 61.02 -4.36 -47.42
C ARG A 202 59.89 -3.69 -46.67
N PHE A 203 58.83 -3.34 -47.37
CA PHE A 203 57.66 -2.71 -46.79
C PHE A 203 57.00 -3.59 -45.73
N GLU A 204 56.76 -4.86 -46.03
CA GLU A 204 56.26 -5.85 -45.07
C GLU A 204 57.18 -5.98 -43.85
N SER A 205 58.51 -6.00 -44.05
CA SER A 205 59.48 -6.05 -42.96
C SER A 205 59.40 -4.81 -42.05
N ILE A 206 59.20 -3.63 -42.63
CA ILE A 206 59.04 -2.39 -41.87
C ILE A 206 57.72 -2.41 -41.09
N ILE A 207 56.60 -2.73 -41.73
CA ILE A 207 55.28 -2.82 -41.09
C ILE A 207 55.30 -3.87 -39.96
N TYR A 208 55.92 -5.02 -40.20
CA TYR A 208 56.11 -6.06 -39.17
C TYR A 208 56.90 -5.54 -37.97
N ARG A 209 57.95 -4.73 -38.20
CA ARG A 209 58.71 -4.10 -37.12
C ARG A 209 57.85 -3.13 -36.30
N TYR A 210 57.01 -2.32 -36.96
CA TYR A 210 56.04 -1.45 -36.27
C TYR A 210 55.03 -2.27 -35.47
N LYS A 211 54.48 -3.34 -36.04
CA LYS A 211 53.56 -4.27 -35.36
C LYS A 211 54.21 -4.88 -34.12
N SER A 212 55.46 -5.34 -34.23
CA SER A 212 56.18 -5.98 -33.13
C SER A 212 56.46 -5.01 -31.98
N VAL A 213 56.87 -3.77 -32.28
CA VAL A 213 57.12 -2.75 -31.24
C VAL A 213 55.81 -2.32 -30.59
N THR A 214 54.74 -2.19 -31.36
CA THR A 214 53.46 -1.73 -30.82
C THR A 214 52.56 -2.83 -30.26
N LYS A 215 53.03 -4.09 -30.30
CA LYS A 215 52.28 -5.27 -29.87
C LYS A 215 51.65 -5.11 -28.50
N ASN A 216 52.38 -4.53 -27.55
CA ASN A 216 51.91 -4.36 -26.17
C ASN A 216 50.73 -3.38 -26.02
N PHE A 217 50.52 -2.49 -27.00
CA PHE A 217 49.42 -1.53 -27.02
C PHE A 217 48.14 -2.05 -27.65
N PHE A 218 48.19 -3.21 -28.32
CA PHE A 218 47.05 -3.86 -28.93
C PHE A 218 46.65 -5.08 -28.14
N TRP A 219 45.35 -5.29 -28.04
CA TRP A 219 44.85 -6.53 -27.48
C TRP A 219 45.00 -7.69 -28.47
N GLU A 220 45.60 -8.80 -28.05
CA GLU A 220 45.45 -10.07 -28.76
C GLU A 220 44.08 -10.69 -28.43
N LYS A 221 43.40 -11.30 -29.42
CA LYS A 221 42.04 -11.86 -29.25
C LYS A 221 41.92 -12.80 -28.04
N ASP A 222 42.94 -13.62 -27.82
CA ASP A 222 42.97 -14.57 -26.71
C ASP A 222 43.23 -13.86 -25.36
N GLU A 223 44.05 -12.80 -25.36
CA GLU A 223 44.37 -12.02 -24.17
C GLU A 223 43.15 -11.24 -23.64
N ILE A 224 42.31 -10.67 -24.53
CA ILE A 224 41.05 -10.01 -24.13
C ILE A 224 40.15 -10.99 -23.41
N SER A 225 39.93 -12.15 -24.03
CA SER A 225 38.99 -13.15 -23.53
C SER A 225 39.42 -13.68 -22.17
N GLN A 226 40.71 -13.96 -21.99
CA GLN A 226 41.28 -14.35 -20.69
C GLN A 226 41.17 -13.23 -19.65
N SER A 227 41.47 -11.99 -20.03
CA SER A 227 41.41 -10.84 -19.12
C SER A 227 39.97 -10.56 -18.67
N LEU A 228 39.01 -10.65 -19.59
CA LEU A 228 37.59 -10.50 -19.31
C LEU A 228 37.08 -11.63 -18.41
N MET A 229 37.45 -12.88 -18.72
CA MET A 229 37.10 -14.04 -17.89
C MET A 229 37.67 -13.89 -16.47
N SER A 230 38.93 -13.49 -16.33
CA SER A 230 39.54 -13.25 -15.01
C SER A 230 38.84 -12.15 -14.22
N GLU A 231 38.39 -11.07 -14.88
CA GLU A 231 37.65 -10.00 -14.22
C GLU A 231 36.26 -10.48 -13.77
N ILE A 232 35.57 -11.26 -14.62
CA ILE A 232 34.29 -11.88 -14.26
C ILE A 232 34.46 -12.83 -13.07
N LEU A 233 35.52 -13.65 -13.03
CA LEU A 233 35.82 -14.53 -11.91
C LEU A 233 36.07 -13.74 -10.62
N ASN A 234 36.86 -12.68 -10.67
CA ASN A 234 37.10 -11.80 -9.52
C ASN A 234 35.81 -11.13 -9.02
N GLN A 235 34.93 -10.70 -9.94
CA GLN A 235 33.64 -10.11 -9.57
C GLN A 235 32.72 -11.16 -8.92
N ASN A 236 32.68 -12.37 -9.48
CA ASN A 236 31.91 -13.47 -8.90
C ASN A 236 32.43 -13.86 -7.51
N GLU A 237 33.74 -13.87 -7.30
CA GLU A 237 34.33 -14.12 -5.98
C GLU A 237 33.94 -13.02 -4.97
N LYS A 238 34.00 -11.74 -5.37
CA LYS A 238 33.53 -10.62 -4.52
C LYS A 238 32.05 -10.75 -4.18
N VAL A 239 31.21 -11.15 -5.14
CA VAL A 239 29.77 -11.39 -4.91
C VAL A 239 29.59 -12.56 -3.94
N ALA A 240 30.32 -13.66 -4.12
CA ALA A 240 30.28 -14.80 -3.21
C ALA A 240 30.67 -14.42 -1.78
N ASN A 241 31.78 -13.69 -1.61
CA ASN A 241 32.24 -13.22 -0.30
C ASN A 241 31.26 -12.23 0.35
N SER A 242 30.64 -11.35 -0.45
CA SER A 242 29.61 -10.42 0.03
C SER A 242 28.36 -11.18 0.47
N PHE A 243 27.95 -12.19 -0.30
CA PHE A 243 26.81 -13.06 0.02
C PHE A 243 27.07 -13.84 1.31
N GLU A 244 28.26 -14.43 1.47
CA GLU A 244 28.67 -15.11 2.70
C GLU A 244 28.61 -14.17 3.90
N THR A 245 29.13 -12.95 3.76
CA THR A 245 29.11 -11.94 4.83
C THR A 245 27.67 -11.59 5.25
N VAL A 246 26.81 -11.30 4.28
CA VAL A 246 25.39 -10.94 4.52
C VAL A 246 24.65 -12.09 5.21
N PHE A 247 24.85 -13.34 4.76
CA PHE A 247 24.20 -14.51 5.36
C PHE A 247 24.72 -14.82 6.77
N ASN A 248 26.03 -14.85 6.94
CA ASN A 248 26.64 -15.27 8.20
C ASN A 248 26.48 -14.24 9.32
N THR A 249 26.47 -12.94 9.00
CA THR A 249 26.55 -11.91 10.06
C THR A 249 25.27 -11.12 10.24
N GLU A 250 24.71 -10.57 9.17
CA GLU A 250 23.64 -9.58 9.28
C GLU A 250 22.25 -10.23 9.22
N PHE A 251 22.04 -11.15 8.28
CA PHE A 251 20.78 -11.88 8.15
C PHE A 251 20.50 -12.74 9.38
N THR A 252 21.47 -13.58 9.78
CA THR A 252 21.32 -14.46 10.96
C THR A 252 21.08 -13.67 12.24
N LYS A 253 21.77 -12.53 12.42
CA LYS A 253 21.58 -11.67 13.60
C LYS A 253 20.20 -11.03 13.60
N ASN A 254 19.75 -10.48 12.47
CA ASN A 254 18.44 -9.86 12.35
C ASN A 254 17.31 -10.89 12.51
N LEU A 255 17.46 -12.07 11.92
CA LEU A 255 16.52 -13.18 12.08
C LEU A 255 16.42 -13.60 13.54
N ARG A 256 17.55 -13.76 14.24
CA ARG A 256 17.58 -14.09 15.67
C ARG A 256 16.90 -13.01 16.52
N THR A 257 17.12 -11.73 16.22
CA THR A 257 16.46 -10.62 16.93
C THR A 257 14.95 -10.65 16.72
N ALA A 258 14.49 -10.71 15.47
CA ALA A 258 13.06 -10.75 15.15
C ALA A 258 12.37 -12.00 15.75
N MET A 259 13.04 -13.16 15.71
CA MET A 259 12.54 -14.37 16.33
C MET A 259 12.43 -14.23 17.85
N LYS A 260 13.41 -13.58 18.50
CA LYS A 260 13.38 -13.31 19.94
C LYS A 260 12.25 -12.35 20.33
N GLU A 261 12.03 -11.28 19.56
CA GLU A 261 10.92 -10.34 19.77
C GLU A 261 9.56 -11.02 19.60
N ASN A 262 9.40 -11.87 18.58
CA ASN A 262 8.18 -12.65 18.38
C ASN A 262 7.94 -13.64 19.52
N PHE A 263 8.98 -14.33 20.01
CA PHE A 263 8.84 -15.22 21.17
C PHE A 263 8.47 -14.46 22.44
N HIS A 264 9.09 -13.31 22.70
CA HIS A 264 8.74 -12.47 23.85
C HIS A 264 7.28 -12.00 23.77
N THR A 265 6.83 -11.57 22.59
CA THR A 265 5.43 -11.16 22.38
C THR A 265 4.47 -12.32 22.61
N PHE A 266 4.86 -13.53 22.18
CA PHE A 266 4.09 -14.74 22.41
C PHE A 266 4.03 -15.12 23.91
N GLU A 267 5.13 -14.99 24.65
CA GLU A 267 5.15 -15.19 26.10
C GLU A 267 4.24 -14.21 26.84
N GLU A 268 4.30 -12.92 26.50
CA GLU A 268 3.39 -11.90 27.06
C GLU A 268 1.92 -12.22 26.77
N MET A 269 1.61 -12.66 25.54
CA MET A 269 0.26 -13.06 25.15
C MET A 269 -0.23 -14.26 25.98
N LEU A 270 0.62 -15.27 26.19
CA LEU A 270 0.29 -16.43 27.03
C LEU A 270 0.05 -16.02 28.49
N GLU A 271 0.84 -15.09 29.02
CA GLU A 271 0.68 -14.59 30.39
C GLU A 271 -0.62 -13.78 30.56
N LEU A 272 -0.94 -12.90 29.60
CA LEU A 272 -2.22 -12.20 29.55
C LEU A 272 -3.40 -13.18 29.46
N GLN A 273 -3.29 -14.22 28.63
CA GLN A 273 -4.33 -15.24 28.51
C GLN A 273 -4.51 -16.02 29.82
N LYS A 274 -3.41 -16.38 30.49
CA LYS A 274 -3.44 -17.02 31.82
C LYS A 274 -4.12 -16.15 32.86
N ASN A 275 -3.81 -14.85 32.89
CA ASN A 275 -4.43 -13.90 33.82
C ASN A 275 -5.92 -13.68 33.53
N SER A 276 -6.30 -13.61 32.26
CA SER A 276 -7.71 -13.53 31.83
C SER A 276 -8.49 -14.78 32.23
N LEU A 277 -7.91 -15.98 32.04
CA LEU A 277 -8.51 -17.25 32.47
C LEU A 277 -8.67 -17.31 33.99
N LYS A 278 -7.67 -16.85 34.76
CA LYS A 278 -7.76 -16.77 36.22
C LYS A 278 -8.89 -15.83 36.67
N THR A 279 -9.01 -14.67 36.04
CA THR A 279 -10.08 -13.70 36.30
C THR A 279 -11.45 -14.29 35.96
N THR A 280 -11.55 -14.96 34.80
CA THR A 280 -12.78 -15.63 34.36
C THR A 280 -13.17 -16.74 35.34
N SER A 281 -12.21 -17.53 35.82
CA SER A 281 -12.45 -18.56 36.83
C SER A 281 -12.94 -17.96 38.15
N SER A 282 -12.38 -16.83 38.59
CA SER A 282 -12.86 -16.11 39.78
C SER A 282 -14.31 -15.63 39.60
N ASN A 283 -14.60 -14.98 38.47
CA ASN A 283 -15.95 -14.51 38.14
C ASN A 283 -16.96 -15.65 38.04
N LEU A 284 -16.56 -16.81 37.50
CA LEU A 284 -17.40 -18.01 37.47
C LEU A 284 -17.70 -18.52 38.88
N ASN A 285 -16.71 -18.54 39.78
CA ASN A 285 -16.93 -18.93 41.17
C ASN A 285 -17.89 -17.97 41.90
N GLU A 286 -17.73 -16.66 41.70
CA GLU A 286 -18.67 -15.67 42.22
C GLU A 286 -20.07 -15.87 41.64
N THR A 287 -20.17 -16.11 40.32
CA THR A 287 -21.45 -16.39 39.64
C THR A 287 -22.11 -17.64 40.21
N ILE A 288 -21.35 -18.72 40.45
CA ILE A 288 -21.85 -19.94 41.10
C ILE A 288 -22.40 -19.61 42.48
N SER A 289 -21.70 -18.79 43.28
CA SER A 289 -22.17 -18.40 44.62
C SER A 289 -23.46 -17.56 44.59
N LEU A 290 -23.61 -16.70 43.58
CA LEU A 290 -24.84 -15.95 43.36
C LEU A 290 -26.00 -16.88 42.98
N PHE A 291 -25.76 -17.85 42.08
CA PHE A 291 -26.76 -18.85 41.71
C PHE A 291 -27.17 -19.74 42.88
N THR A 292 -26.25 -20.13 43.76
CA THR A 292 -26.59 -20.88 44.97
C THR A 292 -27.48 -20.06 45.91
N ASN A 293 -27.16 -18.77 46.09
CA ASN A 293 -27.98 -17.88 46.92
C ASN A 293 -29.38 -17.66 46.30
N ILE A 294 -29.46 -17.49 44.98
CA ILE A 294 -30.74 -17.40 44.26
C ILE A 294 -31.55 -18.70 44.41
N GLY A 295 -30.88 -19.86 44.37
CA GLY A 295 -31.50 -21.16 44.63
C GLY A 295 -32.11 -21.26 46.03
N GLU A 296 -31.39 -20.78 47.06
CA GLU A 296 -31.91 -20.72 48.43
C GLU A 296 -33.07 -19.73 48.58
N ILE A 297 -32.96 -18.53 48.00
CA ILE A 297 -34.04 -17.53 47.98
C ILE A 297 -35.29 -18.10 47.31
N SER A 298 -35.15 -18.76 46.16
CA SER A 298 -36.25 -19.42 45.45
C SER A 298 -36.92 -20.49 46.31
N LYS A 299 -36.14 -21.31 47.02
CA LYS A 299 -36.65 -22.31 47.97
C LYS A 299 -37.45 -21.66 49.11
N ASN A 300 -36.95 -20.55 49.66
CA ASN A 300 -37.64 -19.81 50.72
C ASN A 300 -38.94 -19.16 50.21
N ILE A 301 -38.91 -18.54 49.03
CA ILE A 301 -40.10 -17.98 48.37
C ILE A 301 -41.16 -19.05 48.15
N ASN A 302 -40.77 -20.23 47.64
CA ASN A 302 -41.70 -21.34 47.45
C ASN A 302 -42.35 -21.78 48.77
N LYS A 303 -41.58 -21.86 49.86
CA LYS A 303 -42.10 -22.18 51.20
C LYS A 303 -43.08 -21.14 51.71
N ASP A 304 -42.84 -19.85 51.45
CA ASP A 304 -43.74 -18.79 51.85
C ASP A 304 -45.00 -18.74 50.97
N PHE A 305 -44.90 -19.04 49.67
CA PHE A 305 -46.08 -19.27 48.81
C PHE A 305 -46.92 -20.44 49.30
N GLU A 306 -46.32 -21.54 49.73
CA GLU A 306 -47.03 -22.70 50.29
C GLU A 306 -47.81 -22.32 51.56
N LYS A 307 -47.18 -21.56 52.48
CA LYS A 307 -47.87 -21.02 53.66
C LYS A 307 -49.01 -20.07 53.29
N MET A 308 -48.82 -19.23 52.26
CA MET A 308 -49.84 -18.32 51.76
C MET A 308 -51.04 -19.10 51.20
N LEU A 309 -50.79 -20.12 50.38
CA LEU A 309 -51.83 -21.01 49.86
C LEU A 309 -52.60 -21.71 50.98
N ASN A 310 -51.91 -22.21 52.00
CA ASN A 310 -52.55 -22.83 53.17
C ASN A 310 -53.41 -21.81 53.94
N SER A 311 -52.93 -20.57 54.12
CA SER A 311 -53.70 -19.51 54.77
C SER A 311 -54.92 -19.10 53.95
N PHE A 312 -54.80 -19.09 52.61
CA PHE A 312 -55.90 -18.81 51.70
C PHE A 312 -56.96 -19.93 51.73
N SER A 313 -56.53 -21.20 51.74
CA SER A 313 -57.43 -22.35 51.92
C SER A 313 -58.21 -22.23 53.22
N LYS A 314 -57.53 -21.92 54.32
CA LYS A 314 -58.18 -21.72 55.62
C LYS A 314 -59.20 -20.58 55.60
N LEU A 315 -58.88 -19.47 54.94
CA LEU A 315 -59.82 -18.35 54.78
C LEU A 315 -61.05 -18.75 53.96
N VAL A 316 -60.90 -19.58 52.92
CA VAL A 316 -62.02 -20.14 52.16
C VAL A 316 -62.88 -21.03 53.05
N ASP A 317 -62.27 -21.89 53.87
CA ASP A 317 -62.99 -22.77 54.80
C ASP A 317 -63.76 -21.97 55.86
N ASP A 318 -63.11 -20.97 56.49
CA ASP A 318 -63.74 -20.07 57.46
C ASP A 318 -64.91 -19.29 56.82
N THR A 319 -64.78 -18.88 55.55
CA THR A 319 -65.85 -18.19 54.80
C THR A 319 -67.03 -19.13 54.52
N ASN A 320 -66.76 -20.39 54.17
CA ASN A 320 -67.80 -21.40 54.00
C ASN A 320 -68.52 -21.70 55.33
N GLU A 321 -67.79 -21.76 56.44
CA GLU A 321 -68.38 -21.93 57.78
C GLU A 321 -69.29 -20.74 58.13
N ILE A 322 -68.83 -19.51 57.87
CA ILE A 322 -69.65 -18.30 58.04
C ILE A 322 -70.92 -18.40 57.20
N TYR A 323 -70.81 -18.77 55.91
CA TYR A 323 -71.97 -18.93 55.02
C TYR A 323 -72.99 -19.93 55.58
N VAL A 324 -72.54 -21.11 56.02
CA VAL A 324 -73.40 -22.13 56.63
C VAL A 324 -74.07 -21.61 57.90
N ASN A 325 -73.32 -20.98 58.79
CA ASN A 325 -73.84 -20.44 60.04
C ASN A 325 -74.88 -19.33 59.79
N LEU A 326 -74.63 -18.46 58.81
CA LEU A 326 -75.54 -17.39 58.40
C LEU A 326 -76.86 -17.96 57.83
N SER A 327 -76.78 -19.05 57.05
CA SER A 327 -77.95 -19.78 56.57
C SER A 327 -78.79 -20.33 57.72
N ILE A 328 -78.16 -20.94 58.74
CA ILE A 328 -78.84 -21.48 59.93
C ILE A 328 -79.52 -20.36 60.73
N GLN A 329 -78.88 -19.19 60.86
CA GLN A 329 -79.46 -18.03 61.56
C GLN A 329 -80.67 -17.46 60.80
N PHE A 330 -80.61 -17.40 59.47
CA PHE A 330 -81.75 -16.99 58.64
C PHE A 330 -82.94 -17.94 58.77
N GLU A 331 -82.71 -19.24 58.82
CA GLU A 331 -83.77 -20.25 59.03
C GLU A 331 -84.42 -20.12 60.42
N LYS A 332 -83.62 -19.83 61.46
CA LYS A 332 -84.13 -19.52 62.81
C LYS A 332 -84.99 -18.25 62.85
N LEU A 333 -84.61 -17.19 62.14
CA LEU A 333 -85.39 -15.95 62.07
C LEU A 333 -86.77 -16.16 61.43
N LEU A 334 -86.84 -16.95 60.36
CA LEU A 334 -88.11 -17.31 59.71
C LEU A 334 -89.05 -18.04 60.67
N SER A 335 -88.55 -19.04 61.41
CA SER A 335 -89.38 -19.81 62.35
C SER A 335 -89.84 -19.06 63.62
N LEU A 336 -89.17 -17.95 63.99
CA LEU A 336 -89.57 -17.10 65.12
C LEU A 336 -90.75 -16.18 64.79
N ASN A 337 -90.96 -15.86 63.51
CA ASN A 337 -92.00 -14.92 63.10
C ASN A 337 -93.42 -15.54 63.19
N ASP A 338 -93.57 -16.82 62.85
CA ASP A 338 -94.87 -17.53 62.86
C ASP A 338 -95.45 -17.75 64.27
N LYS A 339 -94.63 -17.76 65.33
CA LYS A 339 -95.08 -18.00 66.71
C LYS A 339 -95.61 -16.75 67.45
N ARG A 340 -95.42 -15.55 66.91
CA ARG A 340 -95.71 -14.29 67.63
C ARG A 340 -97.14 -13.77 67.44
N ASP A 341 -97.83 -14.18 66.38
CA ASP A 341 -99.13 -13.62 66.01
C ASP A 341 -100.30 -14.18 66.85
N THR A 342 -100.19 -15.44 67.30
CA THR A 342 -101.24 -16.12 68.07
C THR A 342 -101.34 -15.67 69.53
N ASN A 343 -100.23 -15.28 70.16
CA ASN A 343 -100.23 -14.83 71.56
C ASN A 343 -100.74 -13.39 71.75
N LEU A 344 -100.67 -12.54 70.73
CA LEU A 344 -101.16 -11.15 70.82
C LEU A 344 -102.70 -11.09 70.81
N GLN A 345 -103.38 -12.01 70.12
CA GLN A 345 -104.84 -12.06 70.07
C GLN A 345 -105.48 -12.51 71.39
N ASP A 346 -104.86 -13.45 72.12
CA ASP A 346 -105.41 -13.95 73.40
C ASP A 346 -105.33 -12.91 74.52
N LEU A 347 -104.25 -12.10 74.55
CA LEU A 347 -104.09 -11.00 75.50
C LEU A 347 -105.11 -9.88 75.27
N ALA A 348 -105.40 -9.54 74.00
CA ALA A 348 -106.37 -8.51 73.67
C ALA A 348 -107.79 -8.88 74.16
N ASN A 349 -108.19 -10.15 74.00
CA ASN A 349 -109.52 -10.61 74.42
C ASN A 349 -109.71 -10.61 75.95
N LYS A 350 -108.66 -10.95 76.72
CA LYS A 350 -108.70 -10.90 78.20
C LYS A 350 -108.89 -9.48 78.74
N ILE A 351 -108.22 -8.49 78.13
CA ILE A 351 -108.33 -7.08 78.55
C ILE A 351 -109.74 -6.52 78.31
N ILE A 352 -110.38 -6.90 77.20
CA ILE A 352 -111.74 -6.45 76.87
C ILE A 352 -112.77 -6.96 77.89
N TYR A 353 -112.62 -8.20 78.37
CA TYR A 353 -113.53 -8.78 79.35
C TYR A 353 -113.44 -8.06 80.70
N SER A 354 -112.22 -7.81 81.20
CA SER A 354 -111.99 -7.11 82.47
C SER A 354 -112.49 -5.66 82.49
N LEU A 355 -112.38 -4.93 81.37
CA LEU A 355 -112.92 -3.57 81.26
C LEU A 355 -114.45 -3.52 81.35
N LYS A 356 -115.13 -4.57 80.87
CA LYS A 356 -116.60 -4.66 80.90
C LYS A 356 -117.15 -4.89 82.31
N GLU A 357 -116.48 -5.73 83.10
CA GLU A 357 -116.81 -5.91 84.53
C GLU A 357 -116.58 -4.62 85.34
N PHE A 358 -115.48 -3.92 85.09
CA PHE A 358 -115.16 -2.68 85.78
C PHE A 358 -116.24 -1.61 85.59
N LYS A 359 -116.70 -1.42 84.34
CA LYS A 359 -117.79 -0.49 84.02
C LYS A 359 -119.07 -0.80 84.81
N THR A 360 -119.44 -2.07 84.86
CA THR A 360 -120.68 -2.53 85.51
C THR A 360 -120.64 -2.28 87.03
N SER A 361 -119.49 -2.51 87.65
CA SER A 361 -119.28 -2.18 89.07
C SER A 361 -119.39 -0.69 89.35
N LEU A 362 -118.82 0.15 88.48
CA LEU A 362 -118.82 1.61 88.65
C LEU A 362 -120.24 2.21 88.54
N GLU A 363 -121.07 1.69 87.63
CA GLU A 363 -122.48 2.09 87.51
C GLU A 363 -123.28 1.72 88.77
N SER A 364 -123.04 0.53 89.34
CA SER A 364 -123.69 0.10 90.58
C SER A 364 -123.30 0.96 91.79
N PHE A 365 -122.03 1.35 91.87
CA PHE A 365 -121.48 2.18 92.94
C PHE A 365 -122.10 3.58 92.91
N ASN A 366 -122.18 4.19 91.73
CA ASN A 366 -122.74 5.53 91.55
C ASN A 366 -124.23 5.59 91.95
N LYS A 367 -124.99 4.54 91.62
CA LYS A 367 -126.41 4.42 91.99
C LYS A 367 -126.61 4.32 93.51
N LYS A 368 -125.67 3.68 94.21
CA LYS A 368 -125.71 3.49 95.67
C LYS A 368 -125.42 4.80 96.42
N ILE A 369 -124.40 5.54 96.00
CA ILE A 369 -124.03 6.86 96.56
C ILE A 369 -125.19 7.85 96.43
N LEU A 370 -125.87 7.90 95.28
CA LEU A 370 -126.96 8.85 95.05
C LEU A 370 -128.17 8.58 95.97
N ASN A 371 -128.50 7.31 96.22
CA ASN A 371 -129.58 6.93 97.13
C ASN A 371 -129.25 7.31 98.59
N GLU A 372 -128.04 7.00 99.06
CA GLU A 372 -127.63 7.33 100.43
C GLU A 372 -127.58 8.85 100.68
N GLN A 373 -127.14 9.65 99.71
CA GLN A 373 -127.14 11.10 99.83
C GLN A 373 -128.54 11.69 99.98
N ASN A 374 -129.51 11.23 99.19
CA ASN A 374 -130.90 11.68 99.27
C ASN A 374 -131.54 11.36 100.62
N GLU A 375 -131.28 10.17 101.16
CA GLU A 375 -131.79 9.75 102.47
C GLU A 375 -131.22 10.60 103.62
N THR A 376 -129.91 10.88 103.56
CA THR A 376 -129.18 11.68 104.54
C THR A 376 -129.66 13.14 104.55
N GLN A 377 -129.94 13.72 103.38
CA GLN A 377 -130.45 15.09 103.26
C GLN A 377 -131.84 15.26 103.89
N ASN A 378 -132.71 14.28 103.73
CA ASN A 378 -134.05 14.29 104.32
C ASN A 378 -134.01 14.17 105.85
N MET A 379 -133.14 13.31 106.39
CA MET A 379 -132.93 13.14 107.83
C MET A 379 -132.38 14.42 108.49
N PHE A 380 -131.40 15.07 107.85
CA PHE A 380 -130.84 16.33 108.33
C PHE A 380 -131.88 17.44 108.42
N LYS A 381 -132.75 17.55 107.41
CA LYS A 381 -133.80 18.59 107.35
C LYS A 381 -134.78 18.50 108.52
N GLN A 382 -135.14 17.28 108.97
CA GLN A 382 -136.04 17.09 110.11
C GLN A 382 -135.37 17.37 111.47
N SER A 383 -134.08 17.03 111.61
CA SER A 383 -133.30 17.27 112.82
C SER A 383 -133.23 18.77 113.16
N VAL A 384 -132.95 19.61 112.17
CA VAL A 384 -132.81 21.07 112.36
C VAL A 384 -134.12 21.70 112.88
N ILE A 385 -135.28 21.23 112.42
CA ILE A 385 -136.58 21.75 112.84
C ILE A 385 -136.84 21.47 114.33
N LYS A 386 -136.46 20.29 114.83
CA LYS A 386 -136.64 19.93 116.25
C LYS A 386 -135.75 20.75 117.18
N SER A 387 -134.50 21.01 116.79
CA SER A 387 -133.55 21.76 117.61
C SER A 387 -133.96 23.21 117.86
N VAL A 388 -134.63 23.84 116.89
CA VAL A 388 -135.08 25.24 117.01
C VAL A 388 -136.18 25.41 118.06
N ASP A 389 -137.04 24.42 118.24
CA ASP A 389 -138.19 24.51 119.15
C ASP A 389 -137.80 24.33 120.63
N GLU A 390 -136.76 23.51 120.91
CA GLU A 390 -136.24 23.34 122.27
C GLU A 390 -135.54 24.59 122.81
N ILE A 391 -134.82 25.31 121.94
CA ILE A 391 -134.13 26.55 122.32
C ILE A 391 -135.13 27.61 122.79
N LYS A 392 -136.31 27.66 122.18
CA LYS A 392 -137.36 28.64 122.53
C LYS A 392 -137.89 28.43 123.96
N LYS A 393 -137.92 27.20 124.46
CA LYS A 393 -138.37 26.89 125.84
C LYS A 393 -137.36 27.31 126.91
N VAL A 394 -136.07 27.34 126.58
CA VAL A 394 -135.00 27.68 127.53
C VAL A 394 -134.91 29.19 127.78
N VAL A 395 -135.35 30.01 126.82
CA VAL A 395 -135.22 31.47 126.93
C VAL A 395 -136.22 32.08 127.93
N ASP A 396 -137.42 31.52 128.08
CA ASP A 396 -138.44 32.12 128.94
C ASP A 396 -138.26 31.81 130.44
N SER A 397 -137.52 30.75 130.78
CA SER A 397 -137.22 30.41 132.19
C SER A 397 -136.25 31.39 132.86
N LEU A 398 -135.48 32.16 132.08
CA LEU A 398 -134.44 33.07 132.60
C LEU A 398 -134.95 34.43 133.10
N LYS A 399 -136.24 34.78 132.91
CA LYS A 399 -136.78 36.08 133.35
C LYS A 399 -137.24 36.15 134.82
N LYS A 400 -137.26 35.03 135.55
CA LYS A 400 -137.76 34.97 136.95
C LYS A 400 -136.70 35.28 138.04
N GLU A 401 -135.44 35.51 137.70
CA GLU A 401 -134.32 35.44 138.69
C GLU A 401 -133.59 36.76 139.03
N LYS A 402 -134.11 37.95 138.65
CA LYS A 402 -133.42 39.24 138.91
C LYS A 402 -134.22 40.22 139.78
N ASN A 403 -134.72 39.74 140.92
CA ASN A 403 -135.43 40.54 141.94
C ASN A 403 -134.65 40.67 143.28
N THR A 404 -133.37 40.29 143.34
CA THR A 404 -132.61 40.13 144.61
C THR A 404 -131.34 41.00 144.78
N ASN A 405 -130.97 41.87 143.82
CA ASN A 405 -129.73 42.69 143.91
C ASN A 405 -129.96 44.19 144.22
N THR A 406 -130.98 44.51 145.02
CA THR A 406 -131.45 45.86 145.34
C THR A 406 -130.59 46.66 146.34
N ASN A 407 -129.66 46.07 147.11
CA ASN A 407 -129.12 46.75 148.32
C ASN A 407 -127.59 47.01 148.34
N ILE A 408 -126.84 46.82 147.25
CA ILE A 408 -125.35 46.86 147.27
C ILE A 408 -124.71 48.16 146.70
N ILE A 409 -125.41 49.03 145.97
CA ILE A 409 -124.78 50.28 145.41
C ILE A 409 -125.54 51.54 145.84
N GLU A 410 -125.92 51.56 147.12
CA GLU A 410 -126.14 52.79 147.89
C GLU A 410 -124.87 53.15 148.72
N GLU A 411 -123.86 52.26 148.77
CA GLU A 411 -122.59 52.42 149.50
C GLU A 411 -121.42 53.02 148.67
N LEU A 412 -121.61 53.24 147.36
CA LEU A 412 -120.71 54.08 146.52
C LEU A 412 -121.12 55.57 146.47
N LYS A 413 -122.13 55.96 147.28
CA LYS A 413 -122.61 57.33 147.50
C LYS A 413 -121.58 58.29 148.15
N ILE A 414 -120.33 57.88 148.42
CA ILE A 414 -119.43 58.67 149.31
C ILE A 414 -118.02 58.92 148.73
N SER A 415 -117.58 58.20 147.67
CA SER A 415 -116.17 58.22 147.22
C SER A 415 -115.83 59.01 145.93
N LEU A 416 -116.80 59.65 145.25
CA LEU A 416 -116.51 60.51 144.07
C LEU A 416 -117.35 61.80 143.98
N ASP A 417 -117.97 62.21 145.08
CA ASP A 417 -118.56 63.55 145.28
C ASP A 417 -117.50 64.64 145.62
N ASN A 418 -116.19 64.35 145.49
CA ASN A 418 -115.11 65.28 145.90
C ASN A 418 -113.92 65.31 144.92
N VAL A 419 -114.21 65.55 143.64
CA VAL A 419 -113.39 66.27 142.64
C VAL A 419 -114.44 66.72 141.59
N GLU A 420 -115.24 67.76 141.80
CA GLU A 420 -114.86 69.10 142.24
C GLU A 420 -113.63 69.60 141.46
N LYS A 421 -113.84 70.72 140.75
CA LYS A 421 -112.80 71.67 140.35
C LYS A 421 -111.93 71.25 139.17
N LYS A 422 -112.50 71.43 137.98
CA LYS A 422 -112.19 72.61 137.15
C LYS A 422 -113.27 72.72 136.07
N ASP A 423 -114.20 73.65 136.25
CA ASP A 423 -114.09 75.02 135.73
C ASP A 423 -114.09 74.97 134.19
N SER A 424 -115.19 75.22 133.49
CA SER A 424 -116.07 76.38 133.62
C SER A 424 -115.27 77.67 133.87
N LYS A 425 -114.78 78.24 132.76
CA LYS A 425 -114.45 79.65 132.46
C LYS A 425 -113.51 79.58 131.26
N LYS A 426 -113.80 80.14 130.09
CA LYS A 426 -114.70 81.24 129.76
C LYS A 426 -114.95 81.20 128.24
#